data_AF-A0A286P168-F1
#
_entry.id   AF-A0A286P168-F1
#
_cell.length_a   1.000
_cell.length_b   1.000
_cell.length_c   1.000
_cell.angle_alpha   90.00
_cell.angle_beta   90.00
_cell.angle_gamma   90.00
#
_symmetry.space_group_name_H-M   'P 1'
#
loop_
_entity.id
_entity.type
_entity.pdbx_description
1 polymer ?
#
loop_
_entity_poly.entity_id
_entity_poly.type
_entity_poly.pdbx_seq_one_letter_code
_entity_poly.pdbx_strand_id
1 'polypeptide(L)'
;MSQRRKFLAFATVGAVMCTAGFMPTVSQAAGNSEGGEKEGSYAETHDLTVADVKSINALNARGLAVGQPGKPRAEFPPGASSLFRAADDRVTPPAEPLNRMPDAYQPYGGRATTVVGNYIRKWQQVYSQRDGKAQQMTAEQREKLSYGCVGVTWANSGPYPTNSLAFASFDENKYKNDLKNTRPRSGETQAEFEGRIAKDNFDEAKGFKRARDVASTMNKALENAHDEGTYLNNLKTELSNSKDALLYEDSRSNFYSALRNTPSFKERDGGNYDPSKMKAVVYSKHFWSGQDSRSSSEKRKFGDPDAFRPNQGTGLVDMSQDRNVPRSPANPGEGWVNFDYGWFGAQTEADADKTIWTHANHYHAPNSDLGAMQVYESKFRNWSAGYADFDRGAYMITFIPKSWNTAPAKVMQGWS
;
A
#
# COMPACT_ATOMS: atom_id res chain seq x y z
N MET A 1 -63.62 -58.54 -15.33
CA MET A 1 -62.48 -57.87 -15.99
C MET A 1 -62.13 -56.60 -15.18
N SER A 2 -60.84 -56.45 -14.81
CA SER A 2 -60.14 -55.27 -14.22
C SER A 2 -60.71 -54.68 -12.90
N GLN A 3 -60.31 -55.09 -11.67
CA GLN A 3 -59.07 -54.83 -10.90
C GLN A 3 -58.63 -53.34 -10.84
N ARG A 4 -58.26 -52.71 -9.71
CA ARG A 4 -58.06 -53.11 -8.30
C ARG A 4 -57.86 -51.85 -7.42
N ARG A 5 -58.41 -51.93 -6.19
CA ARG A 5 -57.89 -51.59 -4.82
C ARG A 5 -57.16 -50.25 -4.60
N LYS A 6 -57.69 -49.32 -3.79
CA LYS A 6 -57.88 -49.27 -2.31
C LYS A 6 -56.56 -49.20 -1.51
N PHE A 7 -56.34 -48.01 -0.94
CA PHE A 7 -55.34 -47.64 0.06
C PHE A 7 -55.72 -48.11 1.47
N LEU A 8 -54.71 -48.43 2.28
CA LEU A 8 -54.77 -48.49 3.74
C LEU A 8 -53.42 -48.04 4.32
N ALA A 9 -53.50 -47.24 5.38
CA ALA A 9 -52.40 -46.62 6.12
C ALA A 9 -51.68 -47.61 7.06
N PHE A 10 -50.47 -47.27 7.52
CA PHE A 10 -50.08 -47.26 8.94
C PHE A 10 -48.69 -46.60 9.13
N ALA A 11 -48.49 -46.03 10.32
CA ALA A 11 -47.39 -45.19 10.76
C ALA A 11 -46.06 -45.90 11.03
N THR A 12 -44.94 -45.16 10.99
CA THR A 12 -43.67 -45.54 11.65
C THR A 12 -42.85 -44.33 12.13
N VAL A 13 -42.63 -44.32 13.44
CA VAL A 13 -41.47 -43.91 14.26
C VAL A 13 -40.29 -43.23 13.55
N GLY A 14 -39.96 -42.00 13.97
CA GLY A 14 -38.67 -41.36 13.72
C GLY A 14 -37.75 -41.48 14.94
N ALA A 15 -36.68 -42.25 14.81
CA ALA A 15 -35.58 -42.32 15.77
C ALA A 15 -34.33 -41.62 15.21
N VAL A 16 -33.68 -40.85 16.08
CA VAL A 16 -32.42 -40.14 15.84
C VAL A 16 -31.28 -41.13 15.69
N MET A 17 -30.47 -40.98 14.64
CA MET A 17 -29.10 -41.49 14.61
C MET A 17 -28.16 -40.39 14.12
N CYS A 18 -27.14 -40.12 14.94
CA CYS A 18 -25.99 -39.29 14.61
C CYS A 18 -25.15 -39.99 13.54
N THR A 19 -25.02 -39.37 12.38
CA THR A 19 -23.94 -39.67 11.42
C THR A 19 -23.12 -38.42 11.21
N ALA A 20 -21.85 -38.51 11.59
CA ALA A 20 -20.80 -37.57 11.29
C ALA A 20 -20.77 -37.29 9.77
N GLY A 21 -21.28 -36.13 9.39
CA GLY A 21 -21.11 -35.58 8.04
C GLY A 21 -19.82 -34.79 8.01
N PHE A 22 -18.87 -35.27 7.20
CA PHE A 22 -17.70 -34.53 6.77
C PHE A 22 -18.10 -33.10 6.40
N MET A 23 -17.56 -32.10 7.12
CA MET A 23 -17.60 -30.72 6.65
C MET A 23 -16.66 -30.61 5.45
N PRO A 24 -17.13 -30.20 4.25
CA PRO A 24 -16.23 -29.76 3.23
C PRO A 24 -15.60 -28.45 3.74
N THR A 25 -14.29 -28.50 3.93
CA THR A 25 -13.43 -27.33 4.09
C THR A 25 -13.71 -26.36 2.96
N VAL A 26 -14.16 -25.15 3.31
CA VAL A 26 -14.29 -24.04 2.36
C VAL A 26 -12.87 -23.56 2.03
N SER A 27 -12.24 -24.26 1.09
CA SER A 27 -11.05 -23.82 0.36
C SER A 27 -11.43 -23.78 -1.12
N GLN A 28 -12.15 -22.72 -1.52
CA GLN A 28 -12.37 -22.38 -2.93
C GLN A 28 -12.74 -20.90 -3.01
N ALA A 29 -11.72 -20.06 -3.00
CA ALA A 29 -11.75 -18.74 -3.62
C ALA A 29 -10.34 -18.50 -4.18
N ALA A 30 -10.28 -18.09 -5.45
CA ALA A 30 -9.10 -17.94 -6.31
C ALA A 30 -8.50 -19.25 -6.85
N GLY A 31 -9.14 -19.76 -7.89
CA GLY A 31 -8.63 -20.86 -8.70
C GLY A 31 -9.59 -21.20 -9.82
N ASN A 32 -9.73 -20.32 -10.82
CA ASN A 32 -10.23 -20.73 -12.13
C ASN A 32 -9.32 -20.11 -13.20
N SER A 33 -8.40 -20.95 -13.67
CA SER A 33 -7.58 -20.72 -14.85
C SER A 33 -8.35 -21.26 -16.06
N GLU A 34 -9.06 -20.37 -16.76
CA GLU A 34 -9.39 -20.50 -18.19
C GLU A 34 -9.86 -19.12 -18.65
N GLY A 35 -8.98 -18.38 -19.33
CA GLY A 35 -9.22 -17.00 -19.77
C GLY A 35 -8.69 -15.91 -18.83
N GLY A 36 -7.45 -16.05 -18.34
CA GLY A 36 -6.83 -15.06 -17.46
C GLY A 36 -6.82 -13.67 -18.09
N GLU A 37 -7.69 -12.79 -17.60
CA GLU A 37 -7.55 -11.35 -17.81
C GLU A 37 -6.14 -10.98 -17.36
N LYS A 38 -5.29 -10.58 -18.31
CA LYS A 38 -4.00 -10.01 -17.98
C LYS A 38 -4.29 -8.77 -17.13
N GLU A 39 -3.76 -8.70 -15.91
CA GLU A 39 -3.69 -7.44 -15.18
C GLU A 39 -3.07 -6.41 -16.13
N GLY A 40 -3.84 -5.38 -16.49
CA GLY A 40 -3.35 -4.32 -17.35
C GLY A 40 -2.17 -3.60 -16.71
N SER A 41 -1.33 -3.01 -17.54
CA SER A 41 -0.33 -2.06 -17.05
C SER A 41 -1.02 -0.81 -16.46
N TYR A 42 -0.29 -0.11 -15.61
CA TYR A 42 -0.67 1.21 -15.12
C TYR A 42 -0.89 2.17 -16.28
N ALA A 43 -0.01 2.09 -17.29
CA ALA A 43 -0.09 2.93 -18.48
C ALA A 43 -1.39 2.68 -19.26
N GLU A 44 -1.75 1.42 -19.52
CA GLU A 44 -3.01 1.07 -20.19
C GLU A 44 -4.24 1.47 -19.37
N THR A 45 -4.19 1.34 -18.04
CA THR A 45 -5.34 1.63 -17.18
C THR A 45 -5.65 3.13 -17.07
N HIS A 46 -4.62 3.97 -17.26
CA HIS A 46 -4.72 5.43 -17.11
C HIS A 46 -4.41 6.18 -18.41
N ASP A 47 -4.47 5.48 -19.55
CA ASP A 47 -4.22 6.03 -20.90
C ASP A 47 -2.90 6.82 -21.02
N LEU A 48 -1.83 6.34 -20.36
CA LEU A 48 -0.53 7.01 -20.34
C LEU A 48 0.34 6.62 -21.53
N THR A 49 0.99 7.61 -22.14
CA THR A 49 2.01 7.36 -23.16
C THR A 49 3.34 6.93 -22.53
N VAL A 50 4.25 6.38 -23.35
CA VAL A 50 5.63 6.08 -22.91
C VAL A 50 6.35 7.34 -22.39
N ALA A 51 6.06 8.51 -22.97
CA ALA A 51 6.64 9.77 -22.54
C ALA A 51 6.12 10.20 -21.16
N ASP A 52 4.83 9.96 -20.88
CA ASP A 52 4.21 10.20 -19.57
C ASP A 52 4.86 9.32 -18.50
N VAL A 53 4.96 8.02 -18.76
CA VAL A 53 5.59 7.06 -17.84
C VAL A 53 7.04 7.45 -17.55
N LYS A 54 7.80 7.86 -18.57
CA LYS A 54 9.18 8.34 -18.39
C LYS A 54 9.24 9.58 -17.50
N SER A 55 8.29 10.51 -17.67
CA SER A 55 8.20 11.73 -16.87
C SER A 55 7.83 11.45 -15.41
N ILE A 56 6.86 10.56 -15.19
CA ILE A 56 6.46 10.07 -13.86
C ILE A 56 7.67 9.44 -13.15
N ASN A 57 8.35 8.49 -13.80
CA ASN A 57 9.50 7.80 -13.21
C ASN A 57 10.64 8.76 -12.87
N ALA A 58 10.92 9.74 -13.75
CA ALA A 58 11.94 10.75 -13.51
C ALA A 58 11.62 11.64 -12.30
N LEU A 59 10.36 12.07 -12.15
CA LEU A 59 9.94 12.88 -11.01
C LEU A 59 9.92 12.07 -9.71
N ASN A 60 9.47 10.82 -9.76
CA ASN A 60 9.44 9.90 -8.62
C ASN A 60 10.85 9.65 -8.06
N ALA A 61 11.85 9.46 -8.93
CA ALA A 61 13.25 9.33 -8.52
C ALA A 61 13.79 10.61 -7.86
N ARG A 62 13.36 11.79 -8.30
CA ARG A 62 13.73 13.09 -7.70
C ARG A 62 13.04 13.34 -6.35
N GLY A 63 11.78 12.95 -6.20
CA GLY A 63 11.02 13.10 -4.95
C GLY A 63 11.75 12.48 -3.76
N LEU A 64 12.37 11.32 -3.96
CA LEU A 64 13.23 10.68 -2.96
C LEU A 64 14.41 11.56 -2.54
N ALA A 65 15.07 12.25 -3.49
CA ALA A 65 16.22 13.11 -3.19
C ALA A 65 15.82 14.38 -2.42
N VAL A 66 14.65 14.94 -2.71
CA VAL A 66 14.11 16.13 -2.02
C VAL A 66 13.56 15.79 -0.63
N GLY A 67 12.97 14.60 -0.47
CA GLY A 67 12.35 14.15 0.78
C GLY A 67 13.30 13.65 1.86
N GLN A 68 14.60 13.50 1.57
CA GLN A 68 15.60 13.01 2.53
C GLN A 68 16.17 14.16 3.40
N PRO A 69 16.12 14.05 4.74
CA PRO A 69 16.75 15.03 5.64
C PRO A 69 18.27 15.14 5.40
N GLY A 70 18.80 16.36 5.31
CA GLY A 70 20.25 16.62 5.32
C GLY A 70 20.97 16.72 3.96
N LYS A 71 20.24 16.66 2.83
CA LYS A 71 20.81 17.02 1.53
C LYS A 71 20.58 18.51 1.22
N PRO A 72 21.61 19.28 0.83
CA PRO A 72 21.41 20.66 0.36
C PRO A 72 20.39 20.67 -0.77
N ARG A 73 19.53 21.70 -0.78
CA ARG A 73 18.71 22.04 -1.94
C ARG A 73 19.71 22.31 -3.07
N ALA A 74 19.88 21.37 -3.98
CA ALA A 74 20.91 21.51 -5.00
C ALA A 74 20.49 22.61 -5.97
N GLU A 75 21.02 23.81 -5.79
CA GLU A 75 21.13 24.80 -6.85
C GLU A 75 22.09 24.22 -7.89
N PHE A 76 21.59 23.98 -9.11
CA PHE A 76 22.39 23.47 -10.21
C PHE A 76 22.53 24.50 -11.34
N PRO A 77 23.61 24.42 -12.14
CA PRO A 77 24.13 25.49 -12.97
C PRO A 77 23.26 25.72 -14.23
N PRO A 78 23.33 26.92 -14.82
CA PRO A 78 22.62 27.22 -16.06
C PRO A 78 23.30 26.49 -17.22
N GLY A 79 22.66 25.48 -17.82
CA GLY A 79 23.21 24.87 -19.05
C GLY A 79 22.65 23.54 -19.54
N ALA A 80 21.66 22.93 -18.89
CA ALA A 80 21.12 21.64 -19.33
C ALA A 80 19.66 21.78 -19.80
N SER A 81 19.45 22.39 -20.97
CA SER A 81 18.13 22.87 -21.42
C SER A 81 17.36 21.99 -22.41
N SER A 82 17.67 20.70 -22.59
CA SER A 82 16.94 19.86 -23.57
C SER A 82 16.52 18.45 -23.13
N LEU A 83 16.85 17.99 -21.91
CA LEU A 83 16.52 16.63 -21.44
C LEU A 83 15.54 16.57 -20.24
N PHE A 84 14.96 17.70 -19.82
CA PHE A 84 14.36 17.83 -18.47
C PHE A 84 12.96 18.45 -18.42
N ARG A 85 11.99 17.95 -19.18
CA ARG A 85 10.59 18.46 -19.10
C ARG A 85 9.87 18.16 -17.78
N ALA A 86 10.13 17.01 -17.12
CA ALA A 86 9.34 16.55 -15.97
C ALA A 86 9.38 17.47 -14.72
N ALA A 87 10.37 18.35 -14.58
CA ALA A 87 10.42 19.31 -13.46
C ALA A 87 9.78 20.67 -13.79
N ASP A 88 9.67 21.03 -15.07
CA ASP A 88 9.03 22.28 -15.50
C ASP A 88 7.49 22.15 -15.54
N ASP A 89 6.96 20.93 -15.65
CA ASP A 89 5.52 20.71 -15.83
C ASP A 89 4.74 20.39 -14.54
N ARG A 90 5.40 20.01 -13.44
CA ARG A 90 4.71 19.75 -12.16
C ARG A 90 4.22 21.07 -11.57
N VAL A 91 2.92 21.18 -11.36
CA VAL A 91 2.28 22.34 -10.75
C VAL A 91 1.84 22.01 -9.32
N THR A 92 2.10 22.90 -8.37
CA THR A 92 1.48 22.82 -7.04
C THR A 92 0.04 23.35 -7.13
N PRO A 93 -0.99 22.57 -6.77
CA PRO A 93 -2.38 23.04 -6.77
C PRO A 93 -2.53 24.32 -5.93
N PRO A 94 -3.40 25.28 -6.31
CA PRO A 94 -3.59 26.51 -5.56
C PRO A 94 -4.19 26.28 -4.16
N ALA A 95 -4.18 27.31 -3.31
CA ALA A 95 -4.80 27.23 -2.00
C ALA A 95 -6.32 27.21 -2.13
N GLU A 96 -6.99 26.31 -1.42
CA GLU A 96 -8.45 26.25 -1.37
C GLU A 96 -8.95 26.89 -0.06
N PRO A 97 -9.93 27.80 -0.10
CA PRO A 97 -10.51 28.39 1.11
C PRO A 97 -11.06 27.32 2.06
N LEU A 98 -10.86 27.47 3.37
CA LEU A 98 -11.32 26.48 4.36
C LEU A 98 -12.86 26.35 4.39
N ASN A 99 -13.59 27.42 4.04
CA ASN A 99 -15.04 27.43 3.95
C ASN A 99 -15.59 26.89 2.61
N ARG A 100 -14.73 26.56 1.64
CA ARG A 100 -15.17 26.02 0.36
C ARG A 100 -15.36 24.51 0.48
N MET A 101 -16.60 24.07 0.33
CA MET A 101 -16.94 22.65 0.39
C MET A 101 -16.47 21.92 -0.87
N PRO A 102 -16.14 20.62 -0.76
CA PRO A 102 -15.89 19.77 -1.91
C PRO A 102 -17.15 19.60 -2.77
N ASP A 103 -16.95 19.50 -4.08
CA ASP A 103 -17.96 19.05 -5.02
C ASP A 103 -18.26 17.56 -4.75
N ALA A 104 -19.54 17.18 -4.89
CA ALA A 104 -19.97 15.81 -4.62
C ALA A 104 -19.37 14.81 -5.62
N TYR A 105 -18.96 13.66 -5.13
CA TYR A 105 -18.48 12.54 -5.95
C TYR A 105 -18.73 11.22 -5.21
N GLN A 106 -18.98 10.14 -5.93
CA GLN A 106 -19.41 8.87 -5.36
C GLN A 106 -18.53 7.71 -5.85
N PRO A 107 -18.42 6.62 -5.07
CA PRO A 107 -17.71 5.44 -5.51
C PRO A 107 -18.45 4.71 -6.62
N TYR A 108 -17.70 4.25 -7.63
CA TYR A 108 -18.15 3.32 -8.66
C TYR A 108 -17.20 2.13 -8.70
N GLY A 109 -17.73 0.91 -8.79
CA GLY A 109 -16.90 -0.31 -8.83
C GLY A 109 -15.96 -0.51 -7.60
N GLY A 110 -16.28 0.11 -6.46
CA GLY A 110 -15.43 0.08 -5.27
C GLY A 110 -14.33 1.14 -5.22
N ARG A 111 -14.34 2.14 -6.12
CA ARG A 111 -13.37 3.24 -6.15
C ARG A 111 -14.08 4.58 -6.37
N ALA A 112 -13.78 5.58 -5.55
CA ALA A 112 -14.18 6.97 -5.80
C ALA A 112 -12.98 7.76 -6.32
N THR A 113 -13.21 8.73 -7.19
CA THR A 113 -12.14 9.54 -7.80
C THR A 113 -12.55 11.00 -7.84
N THR A 114 -11.59 11.90 -7.60
CA THR A 114 -11.80 13.34 -7.78
C THR A 114 -10.49 14.06 -8.09
N VAL A 115 -10.58 15.23 -8.73
CA VAL A 115 -9.41 16.05 -9.04
C VAL A 115 -8.76 16.58 -7.75
N VAL A 116 -7.43 16.71 -7.74
CA VAL A 116 -6.67 17.08 -6.53
C VAL A 116 -7.17 18.36 -5.83
N GLY A 117 -7.63 19.36 -6.58
CA GLY A 117 -8.21 20.59 -5.98
C GLY A 117 -9.45 20.30 -5.14
N ASN A 118 -10.33 19.40 -5.61
CA ASN A 118 -11.50 18.97 -4.86
C ASN A 118 -11.13 18.07 -3.67
N TYR A 119 -10.14 17.19 -3.85
CA TYR A 119 -9.61 16.39 -2.74
C TYR A 119 -8.99 17.26 -1.64
N ILE A 120 -8.29 18.35 -1.97
CA ILE A 120 -7.75 19.30 -0.99
C ILE A 120 -8.90 19.88 -0.14
N ARG A 121 -10.02 20.28 -0.76
CA ARG A 121 -11.20 20.74 -0.01
C ARG A 121 -11.68 19.67 0.96
N LYS A 122 -11.79 18.41 0.51
CA LYS A 122 -12.24 17.30 1.38
C LYS A 122 -11.27 17.10 2.53
N TRP A 123 -9.99 17.01 2.22
CA TRP A 123 -8.92 16.86 3.21
C TRP A 123 -8.96 17.99 4.26
N GLN A 124 -9.21 19.23 3.83
CA GLN A 124 -9.37 20.36 4.74
C GLN A 124 -10.57 20.23 5.69
N GLN A 125 -11.68 19.63 5.26
CA GLN A 125 -12.84 19.41 6.13
C GLN A 125 -12.63 18.26 7.12
N VAL A 126 -12.05 17.13 6.67
CA VAL A 126 -12.07 15.89 7.46
C VAL A 126 -10.72 15.46 8.00
N TYR A 127 -9.60 15.77 7.34
CA TYR A 127 -8.29 15.20 7.69
C TYR A 127 -7.29 16.21 8.25
N SER A 128 -7.56 17.51 8.05
CA SER A 128 -6.64 18.60 8.41
C SER A 128 -6.52 18.90 9.89
N GLN A 129 -7.37 18.29 10.73
CA GLN A 129 -7.48 18.73 12.11
C GLN A 129 -6.16 18.54 12.86
N ARG A 130 -5.80 19.59 13.61
CA ARG A 130 -4.75 19.61 14.64
C ARG A 130 -5.42 20.02 15.94
N ASP A 131 -5.41 19.14 16.93
CA ASP A 131 -6.12 19.33 18.22
C ASP A 131 -7.61 19.70 18.02
N GLY A 132 -8.26 18.99 17.09
CA GLY A 132 -9.69 19.18 16.76
C GLY A 132 -10.02 20.43 15.93
N LYS A 133 -9.03 21.26 15.57
CA LYS A 133 -9.24 22.46 14.75
C LYS A 133 -8.86 22.19 13.30
N ALA A 134 -9.81 22.36 12.38
CA ALA A 134 -9.56 22.27 10.95
C ALA A 134 -8.58 23.36 10.49
N GLN A 135 -7.72 23.02 9.53
CA GLN A 135 -6.70 23.92 8.98
C GLN A 135 -6.70 23.86 7.46
N GLN A 136 -6.26 24.94 6.83
CA GLN A 136 -5.96 24.88 5.39
C GLN A 136 -4.73 24.01 5.16
N MET A 137 -4.71 23.32 4.03
CA MET A 137 -3.51 22.60 3.61
C MET A 137 -2.42 23.63 3.26
N THR A 138 -1.27 23.53 3.91
CA THR A 138 -0.17 24.48 3.72
C THR A 138 0.38 24.42 2.30
N ALA A 139 1.13 25.44 1.89
CA ALA A 139 1.80 25.43 0.58
C ALA A 139 2.74 24.23 0.44
N GLU A 140 3.49 23.90 1.49
CA GLU A 140 4.38 22.74 1.52
C GLU A 140 3.60 21.42 1.42
N GLN A 141 2.47 21.28 2.12
CA GLN A 141 1.64 20.07 2.01
C GLN A 141 1.02 19.91 0.63
N ARG A 142 0.56 21.01 0.00
CA ARG A 142 0.08 20.99 -1.39
C ARG A 142 1.18 20.63 -2.38
N GLU A 143 2.39 21.14 -2.15
CA GLU A 143 3.55 20.77 -2.95
C GLU A 143 3.86 19.28 -2.84
N LYS A 144 3.94 18.73 -1.62
CA LYS A 144 4.11 17.29 -1.38
C LYS A 144 3.01 16.47 -2.06
N LEU A 145 1.75 16.88 -1.91
CA LEU A 145 0.60 16.19 -2.49
C LEU A 145 0.70 16.10 -4.02
N SER A 146 1.19 17.14 -4.67
CA SER A 146 1.26 17.21 -6.14
C SER A 146 2.25 16.23 -6.79
N TYR A 147 3.03 15.47 -6.01
CA TYR A 147 3.91 14.40 -6.51
C TYR A 147 3.14 13.13 -6.92
N GLY A 148 1.81 13.11 -6.84
CA GLY A 148 1.02 11.97 -7.31
C GLY A 148 0.90 10.87 -6.26
N CYS A 149 1.11 9.62 -6.66
CA CYS A 149 0.91 8.43 -5.82
C CYS A 149 1.54 8.57 -4.42
N VAL A 150 2.79 9.04 -4.32
CA VAL A 150 3.47 9.24 -3.03
C VAL A 150 2.93 10.42 -2.22
N GLY A 151 2.33 11.41 -2.88
CA GLY A 151 2.00 12.71 -2.31
C GLY A 151 0.97 12.65 -1.19
N VAL A 152 -0.02 11.76 -1.30
CA VAL A 152 -1.04 11.54 -0.25
C VAL A 152 -0.37 11.03 1.04
N THR A 153 0.44 9.98 0.92
CA THR A 153 1.19 9.40 2.05
C THR A 153 2.16 10.42 2.66
N TRP A 154 2.87 11.18 1.81
CA TRP A 154 3.81 12.20 2.27
C TRP A 154 3.09 13.33 3.04
N ALA A 155 1.98 13.86 2.52
CA ALA A 155 1.22 14.90 3.20
C ALA A 155 0.58 14.42 4.51
N ASN A 156 0.12 13.16 4.56
CA ASN A 156 -0.58 12.61 5.72
C ASN A 156 0.35 12.15 6.85
N SER A 157 1.55 11.66 6.52
CA SER A 157 2.54 11.22 7.50
C SER A 157 3.50 12.34 7.94
N GLY A 158 3.76 13.33 7.07
CA GLY A 158 4.68 14.45 7.32
C GLY A 158 5.99 14.33 6.53
N PRO A 159 6.85 13.33 6.81
CA PRO A 159 8.08 13.09 6.06
C PRO A 159 7.82 12.24 4.81
N TYR A 160 8.79 12.21 3.90
CA TYR A 160 8.74 11.31 2.75
C TYR A 160 8.84 9.86 3.24
N PRO A 161 8.06 8.91 2.69
CA PRO A 161 8.06 7.53 3.16
C PRO A 161 9.44 6.86 3.00
N THR A 162 10.03 6.43 4.13
CA THR A 162 11.32 5.71 4.14
C THR A 162 11.19 4.22 3.87
N ASN A 163 9.99 3.67 4.11
CA ASN A 163 9.65 2.24 4.00
C ASN A 163 10.49 1.30 4.86
N SER A 164 11.12 1.82 5.93
CA SER A 164 12.10 1.06 6.72
C SER A 164 11.47 -0.11 7.50
N LEU A 165 10.25 0.06 8.01
CA LEU A 165 9.51 -0.99 8.71
C LEU A 165 8.37 -1.47 7.82
N ALA A 166 8.59 -2.59 7.13
CA ALA A 166 7.70 -3.14 6.12
C ALA A 166 7.38 -4.61 6.37
N PHE A 167 6.15 -5.00 6.05
CA PHE A 167 5.65 -6.37 6.19
C PHE A 167 5.04 -6.88 4.88
N ALA A 168 5.19 -8.18 4.65
CA ALA A 168 4.48 -8.92 3.61
C ALA A 168 4.22 -10.35 4.08
N SER A 169 3.43 -11.10 3.29
CA SER A 169 3.23 -12.54 3.49
C SER A 169 3.55 -13.27 2.19
N PHE A 170 4.32 -14.34 2.29
CA PHE A 170 4.74 -15.17 1.17
C PHE A 170 4.68 -16.64 1.55
N ASP A 171 3.98 -17.45 0.77
CA ASP A 171 3.87 -18.89 1.01
C ASP A 171 5.04 -19.64 0.36
N GLU A 172 6.10 -19.85 1.12
CA GLU A 172 7.33 -20.51 0.65
C GLU A 172 7.09 -21.98 0.25
N ASN A 173 6.12 -22.66 0.88
CA ASN A 173 5.79 -24.05 0.55
C ASN A 173 5.01 -24.13 -0.75
N LYS A 174 4.00 -23.27 -0.92
CA LYS A 174 3.24 -23.16 -2.17
C LYS A 174 4.14 -22.72 -3.31
N TYR A 175 5.04 -21.76 -3.10
CA TYR A 175 6.04 -21.36 -4.11
C TYR A 175 6.90 -22.55 -4.59
N LYS A 176 7.51 -23.31 -3.67
CA LYS A 176 8.32 -24.50 -4.03
C LYS A 176 7.49 -25.58 -4.74
N ASN A 177 6.26 -25.78 -4.28
CA ASN A 177 5.34 -26.72 -4.90
C ASN A 177 4.98 -26.29 -6.32
N ASP A 178 4.62 -25.02 -6.51
CA ASP A 178 4.20 -24.46 -7.79
C ASP A 178 5.36 -24.48 -8.80
N LEU A 179 6.59 -24.15 -8.38
CA LEU A 179 7.78 -24.28 -9.24
C LEU A 179 8.04 -25.72 -9.71
N LYS A 180 7.81 -26.71 -8.83
CA LYS A 180 8.07 -28.12 -9.14
C LYS A 180 6.97 -28.75 -9.97
N ASN A 181 5.71 -28.39 -9.70
CA ASN A 181 4.53 -29.10 -10.20
C ASN A 181 3.74 -28.32 -11.26
N THR A 182 4.03 -27.04 -11.45
CA THR A 182 3.49 -26.24 -12.57
C THR A 182 4.52 -26.18 -13.69
N ARG A 183 4.06 -25.98 -14.93
CA ARG A 183 4.93 -25.78 -16.09
C ARG A 183 4.80 -24.35 -16.62
N PRO A 184 5.85 -23.81 -17.27
CA PRO A 184 5.73 -22.58 -18.04
C PRO A 184 4.55 -22.64 -19.01
N ARG A 185 3.83 -21.52 -19.14
CA ARG A 185 2.77 -21.34 -20.14
C ARG A 185 3.37 -21.35 -21.54
N SER A 186 2.54 -21.59 -22.56
CA SER A 186 3.00 -21.53 -23.95
C SER A 186 3.59 -20.15 -24.28
N GLY A 187 4.86 -20.11 -24.68
CA GLY A 187 5.58 -18.88 -25.00
C GLY A 187 6.21 -18.16 -23.79
N GLU A 188 6.05 -18.69 -22.57
CA GLU A 188 6.63 -18.13 -21.35
C GLU A 188 8.08 -18.59 -21.20
N THR A 189 9.00 -17.65 -20.92
CA THR A 189 10.39 -18.01 -20.60
C THR A 189 10.48 -18.59 -19.19
N GLN A 190 11.59 -19.28 -18.87
CA GLN A 190 11.79 -19.79 -17.50
C GLN A 190 11.82 -18.65 -16.47
N ALA A 191 12.42 -17.50 -16.80
CA ALA A 191 12.46 -16.34 -15.91
C ALA A 191 11.08 -15.70 -15.71
N GLU A 192 10.28 -15.62 -16.77
CA GLU A 192 8.88 -15.17 -16.70
C GLU A 192 8.02 -16.10 -15.84
N PHE A 193 8.20 -17.42 -16.02
CA PHE A 193 7.55 -18.43 -15.19
C PHE A 193 7.92 -18.27 -13.72
N GLU A 194 9.20 -18.22 -13.37
CA GLU A 194 9.65 -18.11 -11.97
C GLU A 194 9.22 -16.79 -11.33
N GLY A 195 9.32 -15.68 -12.05
CA GLY A 195 8.88 -14.36 -11.60
C GLY A 195 7.38 -14.32 -11.33
N ARG A 196 6.57 -14.87 -12.24
CA ARG A 196 5.11 -14.99 -12.06
C ARG A 196 4.76 -15.89 -10.88
N ILE A 197 5.38 -17.06 -10.77
CA ILE A 197 5.13 -17.97 -9.64
C ILE A 197 5.50 -17.30 -8.31
N ALA A 198 6.56 -16.49 -8.25
CA ALA A 198 6.84 -15.70 -7.06
C ALA A 198 5.74 -14.66 -6.79
N LYS A 199 5.33 -13.87 -7.78
CA LYS A 199 4.22 -12.88 -7.63
C LYS A 199 2.95 -13.55 -7.09
N ASP A 200 2.52 -14.66 -7.69
CA ASP A 200 1.30 -15.41 -7.36
C ASP A 200 1.33 -16.07 -5.96
N ASN A 201 2.49 -16.04 -5.27
CA ASN A 201 2.67 -16.61 -3.93
C ASN A 201 2.80 -15.55 -2.82
N PHE A 202 2.73 -14.26 -3.16
CA PHE A 202 2.43 -13.22 -2.19
C PHE A 202 0.94 -13.21 -1.82
N ASP A 203 0.64 -12.96 -0.56
CA ASP A 203 -0.73 -12.79 -0.06
C ASP A 203 -0.85 -11.41 0.60
N GLU A 204 -1.34 -10.44 -0.17
CA GLU A 204 -1.46 -9.05 0.27
C GLU A 204 -2.44 -8.88 1.44
N ALA A 205 -3.50 -9.69 1.51
CA ALA A 205 -4.44 -9.66 2.63
C ALA A 205 -3.77 -10.09 3.94
N LYS A 206 -2.98 -11.17 3.91
CA LYS A 206 -2.19 -11.61 5.07
C LYS A 206 -1.08 -10.61 5.42
N GLY A 207 -0.40 -10.04 4.42
CA GLY A 207 0.61 -8.99 4.62
C GLY A 207 0.02 -7.75 5.31
N PHE A 208 -1.12 -7.27 4.84
CA PHE A 208 -1.86 -6.17 5.46
C PHE A 208 -2.29 -6.51 6.88
N LYS A 209 -2.89 -7.69 7.08
CA LYS A 209 -3.30 -8.15 8.41
C LYS A 209 -2.11 -8.17 9.38
N ARG A 210 -0.96 -8.68 8.95
CA ARG A 210 0.27 -8.70 9.75
C ARG A 210 0.67 -7.29 10.18
N ALA A 211 0.70 -6.33 9.26
CA ALA A 211 1.00 -4.93 9.59
C ALA A 211 -0.03 -4.33 10.57
N ARG A 212 -1.33 -4.64 10.43
CA ARG A 212 -2.36 -4.19 11.38
C ARG A 212 -2.19 -4.76 12.78
N ASP A 213 -1.94 -6.07 12.89
CA ASP A 213 -1.75 -6.75 14.17
C ASP A 213 -0.53 -6.17 14.92
N VAL A 214 0.56 -5.93 14.19
CA VAL A 214 1.78 -5.31 14.73
C VAL A 214 1.53 -3.85 15.12
N ALA A 215 0.86 -3.06 14.27
CA ALA A 215 0.52 -1.67 14.59
C ALA A 215 -0.40 -1.56 15.83
N SER A 216 -1.34 -2.51 15.99
CA SER A 216 -2.19 -2.60 17.19
C SER A 216 -1.35 -2.88 18.44
N THR A 217 -0.40 -3.81 18.36
CA THR A 217 0.54 -4.12 19.45
C THR A 217 1.40 -2.90 19.81
N MET A 218 1.93 -2.18 18.82
CA MET A 218 2.67 -0.94 19.03
C MET A 218 1.81 0.15 19.69
N ASN A 219 0.57 0.34 19.23
CA ASN A 219 -0.36 1.30 19.79
C ASN A 219 -0.72 0.98 21.26
N LYS A 220 -0.91 -0.30 21.59
CA LYS A 220 -1.13 -0.74 22.97
C LYS A 220 0.09 -0.46 23.86
N ALA A 221 1.29 -0.72 23.35
CA ALA A 221 2.54 -0.50 24.09
C ALA A 221 2.80 0.98 24.43
N LEU A 222 2.39 1.91 23.54
CA LEU A 222 2.59 3.34 23.73
C LEU A 222 1.50 4.04 24.55
N GLU A 223 0.34 3.40 24.80
CA GLU A 223 -0.87 4.06 25.32
C GLU A 223 -0.64 4.83 26.63
N ASN A 224 0.12 4.24 27.55
CA ASN A 224 0.46 4.81 28.86
C ASN A 224 1.98 4.98 29.05
N ALA A 225 2.76 5.02 27.97
CA ALA A 225 4.21 5.18 28.04
C ALA A 225 4.60 6.64 27.78
N HIS A 226 5.25 7.27 28.77
CA HIS A 226 5.68 8.67 28.70
C HIS A 226 7.16 8.86 28.36
N ASP A 227 7.87 7.76 28.11
CA ASP A 227 9.26 7.71 27.64
C ASP A 227 9.49 6.45 26.77
N GLU A 228 10.51 6.50 25.90
CA GLU A 228 10.82 5.39 24.98
C GLU A 228 11.18 4.08 25.72
N GLY A 229 11.82 4.16 26.89
CA GLY A 229 12.20 2.98 27.67
C GLY A 229 10.98 2.20 28.15
N THR A 230 9.99 2.91 28.70
CA THR A 230 8.69 2.34 29.10
C THR A 230 7.96 1.74 27.90
N TYR A 231 7.92 2.45 26.76
CA TYR A 231 7.31 1.94 25.53
C TYR A 231 7.95 0.63 25.06
N LEU A 232 9.28 0.56 25.00
CA LEU A 232 10.00 -0.63 24.56
C LEU A 232 9.80 -1.82 25.51
N ASN A 233 9.72 -1.58 26.81
CA ASN A 233 9.43 -2.61 27.81
C ASN A 233 8.00 -3.16 27.64
N ASN A 234 7.01 -2.28 27.45
CA ASN A 234 5.63 -2.67 27.18
C ASN A 234 5.54 -3.48 25.88
N LEU A 235 6.20 -3.01 24.81
CA LEU A 235 6.21 -3.70 23.51
C LEU A 235 6.80 -5.11 23.62
N LYS A 236 7.95 -5.27 24.29
CA LYS A 236 8.56 -6.58 24.53
C LYS A 236 7.65 -7.51 25.34
N THR A 237 6.94 -6.96 26.34
CA THR A 237 5.99 -7.72 27.15
C THR A 237 4.84 -8.25 26.29
N GLU A 238 4.24 -7.40 25.44
CA GLU A 238 3.16 -7.81 24.54
C GLU A 238 3.62 -8.87 23.53
N LEU A 239 4.80 -8.70 22.92
CA LEU A 239 5.37 -9.68 21.98
C LEU A 239 5.71 -11.01 22.67
N SER A 240 6.20 -10.98 23.91
CA SER A 240 6.46 -12.18 24.69
C SER A 240 5.18 -12.94 25.01
N ASN A 241 4.12 -12.23 25.40
CA ASN A 241 2.81 -12.81 25.69
C ASN A 241 2.18 -13.49 24.46
N SER A 242 2.36 -12.91 23.27
CA SER A 242 1.88 -13.48 22.01
C SER A 242 2.83 -14.48 21.36
N LYS A 243 4.02 -14.70 21.94
CA LYS A 243 5.10 -15.53 21.37
C LYS A 243 5.50 -15.09 19.96
N ASP A 244 5.48 -13.79 19.70
CA ASP A 244 5.81 -13.23 18.39
C ASP A 244 7.32 -13.21 18.14
N ALA A 245 7.76 -13.65 16.95
CA ALA A 245 9.17 -13.69 16.58
C ALA A 245 9.83 -12.29 16.57
N LEU A 246 9.03 -11.22 16.41
CA LEU A 246 9.53 -9.83 16.50
C LEU A 246 10.17 -9.50 17.86
N LEU A 247 9.88 -10.28 18.91
CA LEU A 247 10.53 -10.14 20.21
C LEU A 247 12.06 -10.14 20.09
N TYR A 248 12.59 -10.97 19.19
CA TYR A 248 14.02 -11.25 19.04
C TYR A 248 14.73 -10.34 18.03
N GLU A 249 14.04 -9.33 17.48
CA GLU A 249 14.67 -8.34 16.61
C GLU A 249 15.77 -7.57 17.35
N ASP A 250 16.81 -7.15 16.63
CA ASP A 250 17.89 -6.35 17.20
C ASP A 250 17.37 -5.00 17.73
N SER A 251 17.93 -4.52 18.84
CA SER A 251 17.51 -3.25 19.47
C SER A 251 17.65 -2.00 18.58
N ARG A 252 18.45 -2.09 17.51
CA ARG A 252 18.65 -1.06 16.49
C ARG A 252 17.93 -1.39 15.17
N SER A 253 17.19 -2.48 15.10
CA SER A 253 16.40 -2.84 13.91
C SER A 253 15.38 -1.77 13.56
N ASN A 254 14.92 -1.76 12.31
CA ASN A 254 13.86 -0.85 11.89
C ASN A 254 12.57 -1.04 12.69
N PHE A 255 12.34 -2.22 13.27
CA PHE A 255 11.18 -2.49 14.13
C PHE A 255 11.25 -1.72 15.46
N TYR A 256 12.28 -1.94 16.27
CA TYR A 256 12.39 -1.28 17.58
C TYR A 256 12.77 0.20 17.47
N SER A 257 13.40 0.63 16.37
CA SER A 257 13.78 2.03 16.17
C SER A 257 12.72 2.90 15.48
N ALA A 258 11.62 2.32 14.99
CA ALA A 258 10.62 3.04 14.18
C ALA A 258 10.07 4.31 14.86
N LEU A 259 9.72 4.24 16.15
CA LEU A 259 9.20 5.38 16.89
C LEU A 259 10.24 6.49 17.02
N ARG A 260 11.44 6.19 17.54
CA ARG A 260 12.52 7.18 17.71
C ARG A 260 13.07 7.73 16.40
N ASN A 261 12.89 7.02 15.29
CA ASN A 261 13.29 7.47 13.96
C ASN A 261 12.21 8.32 13.29
N THR A 262 10.99 8.38 13.83
CA THR A 262 9.92 9.26 13.33
C THR A 262 10.23 10.71 13.71
N PRO A 263 10.38 11.66 12.76
CA PRO A 263 10.74 13.04 13.07
C PRO A 263 9.78 13.73 14.05
N SER A 264 8.47 13.59 13.81
CA SER A 264 7.42 14.20 14.61
C SER A 264 7.34 13.66 16.04
N PHE A 265 7.98 12.53 16.36
CA PHE A 265 8.12 12.08 17.74
C PHE A 265 9.01 13.03 18.57
N LYS A 266 10.04 13.63 17.96
CA LYS A 266 11.01 14.52 18.62
C LYS A 266 10.56 15.98 18.66
N GLU A 267 9.63 16.34 17.78
CA GLU A 267 9.11 17.70 17.65
C GLU A 267 8.27 18.11 18.87
N ARG A 268 8.43 19.35 19.31
CA ARG A 268 7.76 19.89 20.51
C ARG A 268 6.24 19.93 20.37
N ASP A 269 5.74 20.20 19.17
CA ASP A 269 4.33 20.27 18.77
C ASP A 269 3.79 18.93 18.23
N GLY A 270 4.64 17.90 18.18
CA GLY A 270 4.28 16.52 17.86
C GLY A 270 4.26 15.63 19.11
N GLY A 271 5.16 14.66 19.14
CA GLY A 271 5.31 13.70 20.24
C GLY A 271 6.08 14.23 21.44
N ASN A 272 6.99 15.20 21.26
CA ASN A 272 7.83 15.75 22.32
C ASN A 272 8.50 14.66 23.19
N TYR A 273 9.05 13.63 22.54
CA TYR A 273 9.67 12.44 23.14
C TYR A 273 8.73 11.59 24.02
N ASP A 274 7.42 11.80 23.96
CA ASP A 274 6.39 11.09 24.72
C ASP A 274 5.62 10.11 23.81
N PRO A 275 5.85 8.79 23.92
CA PRO A 275 5.19 7.79 23.06
C PRO A 275 3.66 7.84 23.13
N SER A 276 3.08 8.19 24.29
CA SER A 276 1.63 8.26 24.48
C SER A 276 0.95 9.30 23.59
N LYS A 277 1.71 10.24 23.04
CA LYS A 277 1.24 11.25 22.09
C LYS A 277 1.31 10.80 20.63
N MET A 278 1.81 9.60 20.35
CA MET A 278 1.98 9.08 19.00
C MET A 278 0.94 8.00 18.69
N LYS A 279 0.74 7.73 17.40
CA LYS A 279 -0.14 6.67 16.90
C LYS A 279 0.54 5.99 15.72
N ALA A 280 0.59 4.66 15.74
CA ALA A 280 1.04 3.86 14.61
C ALA A 280 -0.01 3.92 13.48
N VAL A 281 0.47 4.09 12.25
CA VAL A 281 -0.33 4.17 11.03
C VAL A 281 0.27 3.28 9.96
N VAL A 282 -0.58 2.79 9.05
CA VAL A 282 -0.20 1.90 7.96
C VAL A 282 -0.40 2.56 6.60
N TYR A 283 0.54 2.33 5.71
CA TYR A 283 0.43 2.62 4.28
C TYR A 283 1.06 1.46 3.49
N SER A 284 0.81 1.40 2.18
CA SER A 284 1.32 0.33 1.33
C SER A 284 2.09 0.91 0.14
N LYS A 285 3.03 0.12 -0.38
CA LYS A 285 3.74 0.39 -1.62
C LYS A 285 3.67 -0.83 -2.52
N HIS A 286 3.26 -0.61 -3.77
CA HIS A 286 3.43 -1.55 -4.86
C HIS A 286 4.67 -1.17 -5.67
N PHE A 287 5.52 -2.14 -5.96
CA PHE A 287 6.82 -1.91 -6.59
C PHE A 287 7.34 -3.14 -7.34
N TRP A 288 8.44 -2.95 -8.05
CA TRP A 288 9.09 -3.99 -8.85
C TRP A 288 10.24 -4.67 -8.10
N SER A 289 10.37 -5.99 -8.22
CA SER A 289 11.41 -6.78 -7.54
C SER A 289 12.79 -6.71 -8.23
N GLY A 290 12.82 -6.69 -9.56
CA GLY A 290 14.05 -6.76 -10.35
C GLY A 290 14.76 -5.42 -10.47
N GLN A 291 15.25 -4.85 -9.36
CA GLN A 291 15.79 -3.47 -9.34
C GLN A 291 17.32 -3.35 -9.51
N ASP A 292 18.07 -4.43 -9.34
CA ASP A 292 19.54 -4.38 -9.48
C ASP A 292 19.96 -4.21 -10.94
N SER A 293 20.62 -3.09 -11.25
CA SER A 293 21.13 -2.79 -12.60
C SER A 293 22.26 -3.72 -13.05
N ARG A 294 22.87 -4.48 -12.12
CA ARG A 294 23.91 -5.46 -12.41
C ARG A 294 23.34 -6.88 -12.62
N SER A 295 22.06 -7.07 -12.33
CA SER A 295 21.38 -8.35 -12.55
C SER A 295 21.09 -8.59 -14.04
N SER A 296 20.73 -9.82 -14.39
CA SER A 296 20.33 -10.19 -15.75
C SER A 296 19.17 -9.34 -16.27
N SER A 297 19.15 -9.08 -17.57
CA SER A 297 18.01 -8.43 -18.24
C SER A 297 16.68 -9.15 -18.00
N GLU A 298 16.71 -10.47 -17.81
CA GLU A 298 15.52 -11.28 -17.55
C GLU A 298 14.88 -10.89 -16.22
N LYS A 299 15.63 -10.87 -15.11
CA LYS A 299 15.13 -10.38 -13.81
C LYS A 299 14.59 -8.95 -13.88
N ARG A 300 15.25 -8.08 -14.65
CA ARG A 300 14.81 -6.70 -14.87
C ARG A 300 13.43 -6.62 -15.56
N LYS A 301 13.10 -7.55 -16.47
CA LYS A 301 11.86 -7.58 -17.26
C LYS A 301 10.75 -8.43 -16.63
N PHE A 302 11.12 -9.51 -15.94
CA PHE A 302 10.22 -10.57 -15.52
C PHE A 302 10.14 -10.78 -14.01
N GLY A 303 11.02 -10.12 -13.25
CA GLY A 303 11.02 -10.12 -11.79
C GLY A 303 12.18 -10.94 -11.24
N ASP A 304 12.63 -10.60 -10.03
CA ASP A 304 13.59 -11.38 -9.26
C ASP A 304 12.83 -12.20 -8.19
N PRO A 305 12.65 -13.52 -8.37
CA PRO A 305 11.86 -14.36 -7.47
C PRO A 305 12.30 -14.32 -6.01
N ASP A 306 13.57 -14.02 -5.74
CA ASP A 306 14.15 -14.04 -4.40
C ASP A 306 14.16 -12.66 -3.73
N ALA A 307 14.01 -11.59 -4.51
CA ALA A 307 14.07 -10.23 -3.98
C ALA A 307 12.81 -9.88 -3.17
N PHE A 308 13.02 -9.21 -2.04
CA PHE A 308 11.99 -8.67 -1.16
C PHE A 308 11.03 -9.72 -0.57
N ARG A 309 11.47 -10.97 -0.42
CA ARG A 309 10.70 -11.96 0.35
C ARG A 309 10.66 -11.58 1.84
N PRO A 310 9.51 -11.74 2.51
CA PRO A 310 9.42 -11.53 3.94
C PRO A 310 10.16 -12.63 4.70
N ASN A 311 10.75 -12.27 5.84
CA ASN A 311 11.21 -13.23 6.83
C ASN A 311 10.03 -14.09 7.30
N GLN A 312 10.17 -15.42 7.25
CA GLN A 312 9.06 -16.35 7.51
C GLN A 312 8.54 -16.33 8.95
N GLY A 313 9.36 -15.91 9.93
CA GLY A 313 8.94 -15.81 11.33
C GLY A 313 8.27 -14.46 11.65
N THR A 314 8.84 -13.36 11.16
CA THR A 314 8.40 -12.00 11.54
C THR A 314 7.46 -11.35 10.52
N GLY A 315 7.53 -11.77 9.25
CA GLY A 315 6.90 -11.11 8.11
C GLY A 315 7.64 -9.87 7.62
N LEU A 316 8.79 -9.51 8.23
CA LEU A 316 9.55 -8.32 7.86
C LEU A 316 10.17 -8.44 6.47
N VAL A 317 10.06 -7.36 5.69
CA VAL A 317 10.70 -7.23 4.37
C VAL A 317 11.84 -6.23 4.47
N ASP A 318 13.03 -6.61 3.98
CA ASP A 318 14.15 -5.66 3.84
C ASP A 318 13.95 -4.79 2.60
N MET A 319 13.58 -3.52 2.83
CA MET A 319 13.37 -2.52 1.79
C MET A 319 14.66 -1.77 1.40
N SER A 320 15.83 -2.11 1.97
CA SER A 320 17.09 -1.39 1.73
C SER A 320 17.57 -1.44 0.27
N GLN A 321 17.16 -2.48 -0.47
CA GLN A 321 17.50 -2.66 -1.90
C GLN A 321 16.46 -2.07 -2.86
N ASP A 322 15.38 -1.49 -2.35
CA ASP A 322 14.39 -0.80 -3.16
C ASP A 322 14.94 0.59 -3.56
N ARG A 323 15.14 0.77 -4.86
CA ARG A 323 15.77 1.94 -5.47
C ARG A 323 14.80 2.74 -6.35
N ASN A 324 13.49 2.46 -6.24
CA ASN A 324 12.44 3.07 -7.07
C ASN A 324 12.68 2.89 -8.58
N VAL A 325 13.24 1.74 -8.98
CA VAL A 325 13.53 1.44 -10.38
C VAL A 325 12.34 0.69 -10.98
N PRO A 326 11.76 1.16 -12.11
CA PRO A 326 10.64 0.48 -12.74
C PRO A 326 11.04 -0.85 -13.36
N ARG A 327 10.02 -1.67 -13.65
CA ARG A 327 10.10 -2.82 -14.53
C ARG A 327 10.69 -2.41 -15.89
N SER A 328 11.62 -3.21 -16.41
CA SER A 328 12.16 -2.98 -17.75
C SER A 328 11.18 -3.50 -18.81
N PRO A 329 11.03 -2.78 -19.95
CA PRO A 329 10.15 -3.22 -21.04
C PRO A 329 10.62 -4.54 -21.63
N ALA A 330 9.69 -5.47 -21.85
CA ALA A 330 9.94 -6.70 -22.57
C ALA A 330 9.86 -6.45 -24.09
N ASN A 331 8.94 -5.60 -24.52
CA ASN A 331 8.71 -5.22 -25.91
C ASN A 331 8.89 -3.71 -26.16
N PRO A 332 9.26 -3.28 -27.38
CA PRO A 332 9.27 -1.88 -27.76
C PRO A 332 7.89 -1.24 -27.57
N GLY A 333 7.85 -0.02 -27.01
CA GLY A 333 6.60 0.72 -26.77
C GLY A 333 5.96 0.45 -25.41
N GLU A 334 6.44 -0.52 -24.62
CA GLU A 334 6.00 -0.69 -23.24
C GLU A 334 6.62 0.37 -22.32
N GLY A 335 5.80 0.90 -21.41
CA GLY A 335 6.23 1.77 -20.32
C GLY A 335 5.66 1.29 -19.00
N TRP A 336 6.51 1.19 -17.98
CA TRP A 336 6.13 0.76 -16.63
C TRP A 336 6.44 1.86 -15.61
N VAL A 337 5.46 2.19 -14.76
CA VAL A 337 5.63 3.11 -13.63
C VAL A 337 6.42 2.40 -12.53
N ASN A 338 7.21 3.16 -11.76
CA ASN A 338 8.15 2.59 -10.80
C ASN A 338 7.55 2.19 -9.45
N PHE A 339 6.46 2.84 -9.01
CA PHE A 339 5.74 2.47 -7.80
C PHE A 339 4.34 3.10 -7.73
N ASP A 340 3.51 2.55 -6.84
CA ASP A 340 2.29 3.17 -6.34
C ASP A 340 2.27 3.16 -4.80
N TYR A 341 1.62 4.14 -4.18
CA TYR A 341 1.49 4.25 -2.72
C TYR A 341 0.04 4.46 -2.29
N GLY A 342 -0.42 3.60 -1.37
CA GLY A 342 -1.76 3.65 -0.81
C GLY A 342 -1.76 4.03 0.67
N TRP A 343 -2.41 5.13 1.03
CA TRP A 343 -2.59 5.53 2.42
C TRP A 343 -3.82 4.87 3.04
N PHE A 344 -3.61 4.06 4.08
CA PHE A 344 -4.70 3.49 4.89
C PHE A 344 -4.92 4.29 6.19
N GLY A 345 -3.85 4.72 6.85
CA GLY A 345 -3.91 5.39 8.14
C GLY A 345 -4.12 4.40 9.28
N ALA A 346 -5.24 4.51 9.99
CA ALA A 346 -5.53 3.71 11.19
C ALA A 346 -7.04 3.41 11.33
N GLN A 347 -7.67 2.99 10.23
CA GLN A 347 -9.10 2.68 10.24
C GLN A 347 -9.40 1.49 11.16
N THR A 348 -10.56 1.55 11.81
CA THR A 348 -11.04 0.56 12.78
C THR A 348 -11.87 -0.55 12.16
N GLU A 349 -12.29 -0.39 10.89
CA GLU A 349 -13.02 -1.40 10.12
C GLU A 349 -12.25 -2.74 10.15
N ALA A 350 -12.90 -3.79 10.66
CA ALA A 350 -12.29 -5.10 10.86
C ALA A 350 -12.18 -5.87 9.53
N ASP A 351 -13.16 -5.68 8.65
CA ASP A 351 -13.19 -6.30 7.33
C ASP A 351 -12.22 -5.57 6.38
N ALA A 352 -11.09 -6.21 6.07
CA ALA A 352 -10.04 -5.65 5.22
C ALA A 352 -10.62 -5.13 3.89
N ASP A 353 -11.55 -5.86 3.27
CA ASP A 353 -12.13 -5.50 1.98
C ASP A 353 -12.97 -4.22 2.02
N LYS A 354 -13.44 -3.82 3.21
CA LYS A 354 -14.20 -2.58 3.41
C LYS A 354 -13.32 -1.38 3.72
N THR A 355 -12.06 -1.59 4.06
CA THR A 355 -11.10 -0.50 4.31
C THR A 355 -10.83 0.31 3.05
N ILE A 356 -10.51 1.60 3.22
CA ILE A 356 -10.24 2.53 2.12
C ILE A 356 -8.73 2.83 2.03
N TRP A 357 -8.23 2.84 0.79
CA TRP A 357 -6.85 3.15 0.45
C TRP A 357 -6.83 4.37 -0.46
N THR A 358 -6.25 5.46 0.02
CA THR A 358 -6.19 6.71 -0.73
C THR A 358 -4.85 6.82 -1.45
N HIS A 359 -4.89 6.97 -2.78
CA HIS A 359 -3.73 7.05 -3.66
C HIS A 359 -4.03 7.99 -4.84
N ALA A 360 -3.11 8.17 -5.78
CA ALA A 360 -3.30 9.07 -6.90
C ALA A 360 -2.64 8.52 -8.17
N ASN A 361 -3.20 8.87 -9.34
CA ASN A 361 -2.72 8.36 -10.63
C ASN A 361 -1.28 8.78 -10.94
N HIS A 362 -0.99 10.07 -10.88
CA HIS A 362 0.30 10.64 -11.26
C HIS A 362 0.45 12.04 -10.67
N TYR A 363 1.60 12.66 -10.89
CA TYR A 363 1.85 14.03 -10.43
C TYR A 363 0.91 15.04 -11.10
N HIS A 364 0.71 16.19 -10.46
CA HIS A 364 -0.21 17.21 -10.97
C HIS A 364 0.43 18.02 -12.09
N ALA A 365 -0.07 17.84 -13.32
CA ALA A 365 0.40 18.54 -14.52
C ALA A 365 -0.79 19.04 -15.36
N PRO A 366 -1.63 19.93 -14.82
CA PRO A 366 -2.90 20.33 -15.45
C PRO A 366 -2.74 21.02 -16.81
N ASN A 367 -1.52 21.47 -17.13
CA ASN A 367 -1.20 22.20 -18.36
C ASN A 367 -0.41 21.34 -19.37
N SER A 368 -0.24 20.04 -19.13
CA SER A 368 0.39 19.10 -20.05
C SER A 368 -0.56 17.97 -20.44
N ASP A 369 -0.14 17.12 -21.38
CA ASP A 369 -0.92 15.96 -21.85
C ASP A 369 -1.20 14.94 -20.73
N LEU A 370 -0.36 14.90 -19.69
CA LEU A 370 -0.57 14.07 -18.50
C LEU A 370 -1.80 14.53 -17.70
N GLY A 371 -2.12 15.83 -17.74
CA GLY A 371 -3.30 16.38 -17.13
C GLY A 371 -3.27 16.49 -15.60
N ALA A 372 -4.43 16.84 -15.05
CA ALA A 372 -4.58 17.08 -13.62
C ALA A 372 -4.56 15.75 -12.83
N MET A 373 -3.70 15.69 -11.80
CA MET A 373 -3.73 14.63 -10.79
C MET A 373 -5.15 14.36 -10.27
N GLN A 374 -5.52 13.09 -10.28
CA GLN A 374 -6.74 12.54 -9.70
C GLN A 374 -6.38 11.74 -8.45
N VAL A 375 -7.11 11.98 -7.37
CA VAL A 375 -6.98 11.22 -6.12
C VAL A 375 -8.08 10.16 -6.10
N TYR A 376 -7.68 8.93 -5.83
CA TYR A 376 -8.53 7.75 -5.72
C TYR A 376 -8.70 7.35 -4.27
N GLU A 377 -9.90 6.93 -3.92
CA GLU A 377 -10.23 6.29 -2.66
C GLU A 377 -10.75 4.89 -3.00
N SER A 378 -9.88 3.89 -2.95
CA SER A 378 -10.16 2.51 -3.36
C SER A 378 -10.52 1.64 -2.16
N LYS A 379 -11.45 0.68 -2.33
CA LYS A 379 -11.55 -0.46 -1.41
C LYS A 379 -10.27 -1.30 -1.46
N PHE A 380 -9.96 -2.04 -0.39
CA PHE A 380 -8.72 -2.84 -0.34
C PHE A 380 -8.56 -3.78 -1.53
N ARG A 381 -9.60 -4.54 -1.89
CA ARG A 381 -9.56 -5.42 -3.08
C ARG A 381 -9.22 -4.70 -4.39
N ASN A 382 -9.60 -3.43 -4.53
CA ASN A 382 -9.28 -2.61 -5.69
C ASN A 382 -7.84 -2.08 -5.62
N TRP A 383 -7.30 -1.87 -4.42
CA TRP A 383 -5.91 -1.52 -4.20
C TRP A 383 -5.01 -2.73 -4.45
N SER A 384 -5.24 -3.84 -3.73
CA SER A 384 -4.41 -5.05 -3.78
C SER A 384 -4.49 -5.83 -5.09
N ALA A 385 -5.39 -5.46 -6.01
CA ALA A 385 -5.38 -6.00 -7.37
C ALA A 385 -4.11 -5.58 -8.13
N GLY A 386 -3.49 -4.46 -7.75
CA GLY A 386 -2.23 -4.01 -8.33
C GLY A 386 -2.28 -3.80 -9.84
N TYR A 387 -1.11 -3.91 -10.46
CA TYR A 387 -0.87 -3.72 -11.88
C TYR A 387 0.25 -4.66 -12.34
N ALA A 388 0.38 -4.89 -13.65
CA ALA A 388 1.50 -5.65 -14.21
C ALA A 388 2.87 -4.98 -14.02
N ASP A 389 2.89 -3.68 -13.68
CA ASP A 389 4.08 -2.92 -13.30
C ASP A 389 4.74 -3.44 -12.01
N PHE A 390 3.93 -4.05 -11.14
CA PHE A 390 4.31 -4.38 -9.77
C PHE A 390 4.13 -5.86 -9.51
N ASP A 391 5.15 -6.47 -8.93
CA ASP A 391 5.15 -7.87 -8.51
C ASP A 391 5.40 -8.03 -7.01
N ARG A 392 5.55 -6.91 -6.28
CA ARG A 392 5.70 -6.87 -4.83
C ARG A 392 4.74 -5.83 -4.23
N GLY A 393 4.14 -6.20 -3.11
CA GLY A 393 3.40 -5.31 -2.24
C GLY A 393 3.93 -5.40 -0.82
N ALA A 394 4.22 -4.26 -0.21
CA ALA A 394 4.69 -4.15 1.16
C ALA A 394 3.78 -3.22 1.96
N TYR A 395 3.58 -3.55 3.24
CA TYR A 395 2.73 -2.84 4.18
C TYR A 395 3.57 -2.24 5.29
N MET A 396 3.67 -0.92 5.32
CA MET A 396 4.61 -0.20 6.16
C MET A 396 3.95 0.36 7.39
N ILE A 397 4.67 0.36 8.50
CA ILE A 397 4.25 1.02 9.75
C ILE A 397 5.14 2.24 9.98
N THR A 398 4.50 3.37 10.25
CA THR A 398 5.16 4.60 10.75
C THR A 398 4.31 5.22 11.86
N PHE A 399 4.74 6.34 12.42
CA PHE A 399 4.03 7.04 13.49
C PHE A 399 3.67 8.47 13.10
N ILE A 400 2.52 8.94 13.59
CA ILE A 400 2.12 10.34 13.56
C ILE A 400 1.65 10.79 14.95
N PRO A 401 1.66 12.10 15.27
CA PRO A 401 1.07 12.61 16.49
C PRO A 401 -0.45 12.31 16.57
N LYS A 402 -0.96 11.98 17.75
CA LYS A 402 -2.40 11.76 18.01
C LYS A 402 -3.23 13.03 17.80
N SER A 403 -2.62 14.21 17.90
CA SER A 403 -3.27 15.49 17.61
C SER A 403 -3.66 15.64 16.13
N TRP A 404 -3.13 14.80 15.24
CA TRP A 404 -3.39 14.83 13.80
C TRP A 404 -4.58 13.93 13.42
N ASN A 405 -5.45 14.42 12.53
CA ASN A 405 -6.61 13.64 12.02
C ASN A 405 -6.42 13.06 10.61
N THR A 406 -5.18 12.91 10.13
CA THR A 406 -4.87 12.32 8.81
C THR A 406 -5.06 10.79 8.75
N ALA A 407 -5.24 10.16 9.92
CA ALA A 407 -5.56 8.74 10.06
C ALA A 407 -6.75 8.56 11.02
N PRO A 408 -7.97 8.96 10.60
CA PRO A 408 -9.17 8.82 11.44
C PRO A 408 -9.60 7.36 11.54
N ALA A 409 -10.45 7.05 12.54
CA ALA A 409 -10.97 5.71 12.77
C ALA A 409 -11.87 5.19 11.62
N LYS A 410 -12.46 6.10 10.84
CA LYS A 410 -13.29 5.79 9.67
C LYS A 410 -12.94 6.73 8.53
N VAL A 411 -12.75 6.17 7.35
CA VAL A 411 -12.56 6.88 6.10
C VAL A 411 -13.75 6.57 5.19
N MET A 412 -14.30 7.58 4.53
CA MET A 412 -15.42 7.42 3.60
C MET A 412 -14.97 7.76 2.19
N GLN A 413 -15.37 6.94 1.22
CA GLN A 413 -15.23 7.26 -0.20
C GLN A 413 -16.19 8.37 -0.58
N GLY A 414 -15.75 9.28 -1.45
CA GLY A 414 -16.63 10.29 -2.01
C GLY A 414 -16.86 11.50 -1.11
N TRP A 415 -17.76 12.36 -1.55
CA TRP A 415 -18.29 13.49 -0.79
C TRP A 415 -19.76 13.67 -1.14
N SER A 416 -20.57 14.03 -0.15
CA SER A 416 -22.02 14.20 -0.24
C SER A 416 -22.44 15.56 0.29
#